data_AF-A0A803TRX7-F1
#
_entry.id   AF-A0A803TRX7-F1
#
_cell.length_a   1.000
_cell.length_b   1.000
_cell.length_c   1.000
_cell.angle_alpha   90.00
_cell.angle_beta   90.00
_cell.angle_gamma   90.00
#
_symmetry.space_group_name_H-M   'P 1'
#
loop_
_entity.id
_entity.type
_entity.pdbx_description
1 polymer ?
#
loop_
_entity_poly.entity_id
_entity_poly.type
_entity_poly.pdbx_seq_one_letter_code
_entity_poly.pdbx_strand_id
1 'polypeptide(L)'
;SGFCKAHIKLIKMAIWFLCLLSLGYVAYFIAACWLDFDRALALVILTGLAIVLIAYSLVNKWWGSAIVRLLSPCGKCCQRAWPWLKWVLCALILIGLITWLVLDMSQRREQLVSLGGFVVLVLILFACSKHHRAVSWRAVFWGLSLQFVLGVFIIRTEPGFQAFDWLGGQVQTFLNYTIAGSSFIFGDKLIHEAFAFQTLPIVVFFSCVMSILYYLRVMQFIILKMSWLLQLTMGTAATETLSVVGNVFVGMTESPLLIRPYLKDMTKSEVHAVMTGGFATIAGSVMGAYISFGIDPSSLIAASVMAAPCALAMAKLVYPEVEKSKFQSREGVKIAAGEEKNVLEAAGNGASVSVGLVANIAANLIAFLAVLEFVNATLSWLGNMVNLPELSFQVSRIRPPPNSLTDNLKKWESKEIRVGVEEVSGDYDSGCH
;
A
#
# COMPACT_ATOMS: atom_id res chain seq x y z
N SER A 1 -22.20 32.40 22.08
CA SER A 1 -22.86 31.28 22.80
C SER A 1 -24.38 31.16 22.53
N GLY A 2 -24.86 31.52 21.33
CA GLY A 2 -26.30 31.38 20.95
C GLY A 2 -26.64 30.13 20.12
N PHE A 3 -25.67 29.56 19.40
CA PHE A 3 -25.88 28.41 18.49
C PHE A 3 -26.22 27.09 19.22
N CYS A 4 -25.53 26.78 20.32
CA CYS A 4 -25.81 25.58 21.12
C CYS A 4 -27.20 25.59 21.78
N LYS A 5 -27.74 26.76 22.16
CA LYS A 5 -29.07 26.84 22.78
C LYS A 5 -30.20 26.63 21.76
N ALA A 6 -30.05 27.12 20.52
CA ALA A 6 -31.05 26.95 19.47
C ALA A 6 -31.12 25.50 18.93
N HIS A 7 -29.97 24.80 18.85
CA HIS A 7 -29.91 23.44 18.27
C HIS A 7 -29.85 22.31 19.32
N ILE A 8 -30.04 22.58 20.61
CA ILE A 8 -29.98 21.55 21.66
C ILE A 8 -30.98 20.41 21.43
N LYS A 9 -32.18 20.69 20.89
CA LYS A 9 -33.17 19.66 20.56
C LYS A 9 -32.72 18.78 19.40
N LEU A 10 -32.17 19.39 18.34
CA LEU A 10 -31.63 18.67 17.17
C LEU A 10 -30.38 17.85 17.54
N ILE A 11 -29.48 18.40 18.37
CA ILE A 11 -28.29 17.71 18.86
C ILE A 11 -28.68 16.53 19.76
N LYS A 12 -29.64 16.72 20.69
CA LYS A 12 -30.16 15.62 21.51
C LYS A 12 -30.83 14.54 20.67
N MET A 13 -31.61 14.93 19.66
CA MET A 13 -32.28 14.00 18.75
C MET A 13 -31.28 13.24 17.88
N ALA A 14 -30.23 13.90 17.37
CA ALA A 14 -29.14 13.27 16.63
C ALA A 14 -28.33 12.30 17.50
N ILE A 15 -28.01 12.68 18.74
CA ILE A 15 -27.33 11.80 19.70
C ILE A 15 -28.21 10.60 20.05
N TRP A 16 -29.52 10.81 20.26
CA TRP A 16 -30.45 9.72 20.56
C TRP A 16 -30.62 8.76 19.37
N PHE A 17 -30.67 9.30 18.14
CA PHE A 17 -30.68 8.51 16.91
C PHE A 17 -29.38 7.71 16.73
N LEU A 18 -28.21 8.32 16.97
CA LEU A 18 -26.91 7.64 16.95
C LEU A 18 -26.82 6.56 18.03
N CYS A 19 -27.32 6.83 19.24
CA CYS A 19 -27.41 5.84 20.31
C CYS A 19 -28.31 4.67 19.89
N LEU A 20 -29.49 4.93 19.34
CA LEU A 20 -30.42 3.90 18.86
C LEU A 20 -29.79 3.04 17.75
N LEU A 21 -29.10 3.68 16.80
CA LEU A 21 -28.42 3.01 15.70
C LEU A 21 -27.22 2.18 16.20
N SER A 22 -26.48 2.70 17.17
CA SER A 22 -25.40 1.95 17.84
C SER A 22 -25.93 0.76 18.64
N LEU A 23 -27.07 0.91 19.31
CA LEU A 23 -27.72 -0.16 20.08
C LEU A 23 -28.25 -1.26 19.15
N GLY A 24 -28.87 -0.85 18.03
CA GLY A 24 -29.29 -1.76 16.96
C GLY A 24 -28.11 -2.49 16.33
N TYR A 25 -26.98 -1.81 16.12
CA TYR A 25 -25.76 -2.43 15.64
C TYR A 25 -25.18 -3.46 16.63
N VAL A 26 -25.14 -3.13 17.93
CA VAL A 26 -24.66 -4.06 18.96
C VAL A 26 -25.57 -5.28 19.07
N ALA A 27 -26.90 -5.10 19.00
CA ALA A 27 -27.84 -6.21 18.99
C ALA A 27 -27.66 -7.10 17.75
N TYR A 28 -27.49 -6.50 16.57
CA TYR A 28 -27.17 -7.22 15.33
C TYR A 28 -25.83 -7.96 15.43
N PHE A 29 -24.80 -7.32 15.98
CA PHE A 29 -23.48 -7.92 16.18
C PHE A 29 -23.55 -9.16 17.09
N ILE A 30 -24.26 -9.05 18.22
CA ILE A 30 -24.46 -10.18 19.14
C ILE A 30 -25.24 -11.31 18.46
N ALA A 31 -26.31 -10.97 17.73
CA ALA A 31 -27.09 -11.96 16.99
C ALA A 31 -26.27 -12.65 15.88
N ALA A 32 -25.46 -11.90 15.14
CA ALA A 32 -24.58 -12.44 14.10
C ALA A 32 -23.52 -13.39 14.68
N CYS A 33 -22.90 -13.02 15.81
CA CYS A 33 -21.94 -13.86 16.52
C CYS A 33 -22.57 -15.15 17.09
N TRP A 34 -23.88 -15.11 17.39
CA TRP A 34 -24.60 -16.25 17.98
C TRP A 34 -25.14 -17.23 16.94
N LEU A 35 -25.49 -16.75 15.73
CA LEU A 35 -26.04 -17.57 14.66
C LEU A 35 -24.95 -18.35 13.91
N ASP A 36 -23.91 -17.67 13.40
CA ASP A 36 -22.82 -18.29 12.64
C ASP A 36 -21.51 -17.52 12.92
N PHE A 37 -20.72 -17.99 13.88
CA PHE A 37 -19.49 -17.33 14.28
C PHE A 37 -18.47 -17.20 13.13
N ASP A 38 -18.34 -18.22 12.28
CA ASP A 38 -17.41 -18.22 11.15
C ASP A 38 -17.76 -17.16 10.09
N ARG A 39 -19.05 -16.90 9.87
CA ARG A 39 -19.51 -15.83 8.97
C ARG A 39 -19.38 -14.45 9.61
N ALA A 40 -19.54 -14.37 10.93
CA ALA A 40 -19.40 -13.13 11.69
C ALA A 40 -17.93 -12.75 11.96
N LEU A 41 -16.96 -13.63 11.71
CA LEU A 41 -15.54 -13.43 12.02
C LEU A 41 -15.00 -12.11 11.44
N ALA A 42 -15.31 -11.80 10.18
CA ALA A 42 -15.01 -10.52 9.54
C ALA A 42 -15.55 -9.30 10.32
N LEU A 43 -16.83 -9.39 10.73
CA LEU A 43 -17.51 -8.37 11.51
C LEU A 43 -16.90 -8.23 12.91
N VAL A 44 -16.47 -9.34 13.52
CA VAL A 44 -15.80 -9.40 14.83
C VAL A 44 -14.41 -8.76 14.76
N ILE A 45 -13.63 -9.04 13.71
CA ILE A 45 -12.32 -8.41 13.53
C ILE A 45 -12.46 -6.91 13.28
N LEU A 46 -13.38 -6.50 12.40
CA LEU A 46 -13.60 -5.08 12.10
C LEU A 46 -14.13 -4.29 13.31
N THR A 47 -15.09 -4.84 14.04
CA THR A 47 -15.58 -4.22 15.29
C THR A 47 -14.54 -4.23 16.38
N GLY A 48 -13.80 -5.34 16.54
CA GLY A 48 -12.70 -5.45 17.48
C GLY A 48 -11.62 -4.41 17.22
N LEU A 49 -11.18 -4.25 15.97
CA LEU A 49 -10.21 -3.25 15.57
C LEU A 49 -10.75 -1.83 15.81
N ALA A 50 -12.00 -1.54 15.45
CA ALA A 50 -12.64 -0.26 15.70
C ALA A 50 -12.73 0.05 17.20
N ILE A 51 -13.14 -0.91 18.02
CA ILE A 51 -13.20 -0.79 19.48
C ILE A 51 -11.80 -0.57 20.06
N VAL A 52 -10.78 -1.30 19.60
CA VAL A 52 -9.39 -1.12 20.04
C VAL A 52 -8.86 0.27 19.67
N LEU A 53 -9.14 0.75 18.45
CA LEU A 53 -8.74 2.09 18.01
C LEU A 53 -9.45 3.20 18.79
N ILE A 54 -10.76 3.03 19.07
CA ILE A 54 -11.56 3.95 19.88
C ILE A 54 -11.07 3.92 21.33
N ALA A 55 -10.89 2.74 21.92
CA ALA A 55 -10.38 2.56 23.27
C ALA A 55 -8.99 3.15 23.42
N TYR A 56 -8.07 2.89 22.48
CA TYR A 56 -6.75 3.52 22.45
C TYR A 56 -6.85 5.06 22.40
N SER A 57 -7.77 5.60 21.57
CA SER A 57 -7.99 7.05 21.48
C SER A 57 -8.56 7.65 22.77
N LEU A 58 -9.48 6.95 23.44
CA LEU A 58 -10.09 7.37 24.70
C LEU A 58 -9.09 7.27 25.86
N VAL A 59 -8.35 6.18 25.97
CA VAL A 59 -7.31 5.96 26.99
C VAL A 59 -6.22 7.02 26.87
N ASN A 60 -5.77 7.32 25.65
CA ASN A 60 -4.80 8.39 25.43
C ASN A 60 -5.35 9.77 25.81
N LYS A 61 -6.64 10.02 25.54
CA LYS A 61 -7.30 11.30 25.84
C LYS A 61 -7.62 11.49 27.33
N TRP A 62 -8.06 10.46 28.05
CA TRP A 62 -8.54 10.54 29.43
C TRP A 62 -7.46 10.16 30.44
N TRP A 63 -6.64 9.16 30.12
CA TRP A 63 -5.62 8.62 31.02
C TRP A 63 -4.20 8.85 30.54
N GLY A 64 -3.97 9.52 29.40
CA GLY A 64 -2.61 9.84 28.93
C GLY A 64 -1.77 10.52 30.02
N SER A 65 -2.34 11.48 30.76
CA SER A 65 -1.64 12.18 31.85
C SER A 65 -1.55 11.39 33.17
N ALA A 66 -2.39 10.36 33.35
CA ALA A 66 -2.42 9.51 34.53
C ALA A 66 -1.49 8.30 34.37
N ILE A 67 -1.50 7.65 33.20
CA ILE A 67 -0.57 6.58 32.79
C ILE A 67 0.86 7.10 32.79
N VAL A 68 1.10 8.30 32.25
CA VAL A 68 2.44 8.93 32.27
C VAL A 68 2.88 9.25 33.71
N ARG A 69 1.96 9.61 34.61
CA ARG A 69 2.26 9.83 36.04
C ARG A 69 2.53 8.53 36.79
N LEU A 70 1.74 7.49 36.54
CA LEU A 70 1.86 6.17 37.18
C LEU A 70 3.11 5.41 36.71
N LEU A 71 3.49 5.53 35.44
CA LEU A 71 4.74 5.00 34.90
C LEU A 71 5.96 5.91 35.15
N SER A 72 5.79 7.12 35.69
CA SER A 72 6.93 8.01 35.94
C SER A 72 7.99 7.49 36.94
N PRO A 73 7.68 6.68 37.98
CA PRO A 73 8.70 6.16 38.89
C PRO A 73 9.47 4.99 38.27
N CYS A 74 8.77 4.02 37.67
CA CYS A 74 9.39 2.90 36.94
C CYS A 74 10.12 3.37 35.68
N GLY A 75 9.56 4.36 34.98
CA GLY A 75 10.12 4.97 33.79
C GLY A 75 11.43 5.70 34.04
N LYS A 76 11.63 6.33 35.21
CA LYS A 76 12.90 7.02 35.58
C LYS A 76 14.02 6.05 35.95
N CYS A 77 13.70 4.96 36.65
CA CYS A 77 14.67 3.92 37.00
C CYS A 77 15.08 3.11 35.76
N CYS A 78 14.11 2.80 34.90
CA CYS A 78 14.37 2.11 33.65
C CYS A 78 14.95 3.03 32.57
N GLN A 79 14.67 4.34 32.55
CA GLN A 79 15.12 5.29 31.51
C GLN A 79 16.63 5.32 31.28
N ARG A 80 17.43 5.01 32.31
CA ARG A 80 18.89 5.05 32.20
C ARG A 80 19.45 3.85 31.44
N ALA A 81 18.79 2.70 31.52
CA ALA A 81 19.19 1.45 30.88
C ALA A 81 18.28 1.06 29.68
N TRP A 82 17.04 1.52 29.64
CA TRP A 82 16.03 1.22 28.62
C TRP A 82 16.39 1.61 27.19
N PRO A 83 17.04 2.76 26.90
CA PRO A 83 17.48 3.02 25.53
C PRO A 83 18.51 1.97 25.09
N TRP A 84 19.47 1.62 25.95
CA TRP A 84 20.45 0.58 25.65
C TRP A 84 19.79 -0.80 25.54
N LEU A 85 18.95 -1.19 26.50
CA LEU A 85 18.24 -2.47 26.51
C LEU A 85 17.29 -2.63 25.32
N LYS A 86 16.59 -1.57 24.90
CA LYS A 86 15.74 -1.56 23.70
C LYS A 86 16.56 -1.80 22.43
N TRP A 87 17.70 -1.12 22.29
CA TRP A 87 18.60 -1.31 21.15
C TRP A 87 19.21 -2.72 21.16
N VAL A 88 19.59 -3.24 22.32
CA VAL A 88 20.11 -4.60 22.48
C VAL A 88 19.04 -5.65 22.15
N LEU A 89 17.83 -5.55 22.69
CA LEU A 89 16.73 -6.46 22.37
C LEU A 89 16.33 -6.39 20.89
N CYS A 90 16.21 -5.20 20.32
CA CYS A 90 15.92 -5.05 18.89
C CYS A 90 17.04 -5.63 18.04
N ALA A 91 18.31 -5.37 18.39
CA ALA A 91 19.45 -5.93 17.67
C ALA A 91 19.50 -7.45 17.79
N LEU A 92 19.21 -8.02 18.96
CA LEU A 92 19.23 -9.46 19.19
C LEU A 92 18.09 -10.17 18.43
N ILE A 93 16.89 -9.58 18.41
CA ILE A 93 15.76 -10.08 17.59
C ILE A 93 16.10 -9.97 16.10
N LEU A 94 16.71 -8.87 15.66
CA LEU A 94 17.04 -8.63 14.26
C LEU A 94 18.19 -9.52 13.80
N ILE A 95 19.22 -9.73 14.63
CA ILE A 95 20.30 -10.69 14.39
C ILE A 95 19.76 -12.12 14.40
N GLY A 96 18.86 -12.47 15.33
CA GLY A 96 18.20 -13.77 15.36
C GLY A 96 17.38 -14.03 14.10
N LEU A 97 16.60 -13.04 13.66
CA LEU A 97 15.82 -13.07 12.43
C LEU A 97 16.74 -13.22 11.20
N ILE A 98 17.81 -12.42 11.10
CA ILE A 98 18.79 -12.51 10.00
C ILE A 98 19.48 -13.86 10.02
N THR A 99 19.90 -14.36 11.18
CA THR A 99 20.60 -15.65 11.29
C THR A 99 19.68 -16.79 10.89
N TRP A 100 18.44 -16.78 11.37
CA TRP A 100 17.41 -17.73 10.97
C TRP A 100 17.15 -17.67 9.46
N LEU A 101 17.06 -16.46 8.90
CA LEU A 101 16.87 -16.28 7.48
C LEU A 101 18.07 -16.78 6.69
N VAL A 102 19.30 -16.46 7.07
CA VAL A 102 20.51 -16.92 6.39
C VAL A 102 20.62 -18.44 6.41
N LEU A 103 20.19 -19.09 7.50
CA LEU A 103 20.11 -20.55 7.57
C LEU A 103 19.05 -21.11 6.61
N ASP A 104 17.86 -20.51 6.56
CA ASP A 104 16.77 -20.86 5.62
C ASP A 104 17.19 -20.64 4.16
N MET A 105 17.84 -19.50 3.87
CA MET A 105 18.31 -19.09 2.54
C MET A 105 19.50 -19.93 2.06
N SER A 106 20.33 -20.45 2.99
CA SER A 106 21.46 -21.32 2.63
C SER A 106 21.01 -22.62 1.97
N GLN A 107 19.77 -23.07 2.24
CA GLN A 107 19.18 -24.24 1.62
C GLN A 107 18.68 -23.97 0.19
N ARG A 108 18.36 -22.71 -0.16
CA ARG A 108 17.80 -22.32 -1.47
C ARG A 108 18.70 -21.29 -2.16
N ARG A 109 19.60 -21.76 -3.04
CA ARG A 109 20.58 -20.94 -3.78
C ARG A 109 19.97 -19.71 -4.49
N GLU A 110 18.74 -19.82 -4.99
CA GLU A 110 18.02 -18.74 -5.68
C GLU A 110 17.75 -17.53 -4.77
N GLN A 111 17.46 -17.75 -3.49
CA GLN A 111 17.16 -16.66 -2.56
C GLN A 111 18.42 -15.85 -2.19
N LEU A 112 19.60 -16.49 -2.21
CA LEU A 112 20.88 -15.81 -2.07
C LEU A 112 21.15 -14.86 -3.25
N VAL A 113 20.73 -15.24 -4.46
CA VAL A 113 20.82 -14.37 -5.65
C VAL A 113 19.91 -13.15 -5.47
N SER A 114 18.68 -13.34 -5.01
CA SER A 114 17.76 -12.23 -4.71
C SER A 114 18.30 -11.27 -3.65
N LEU A 115 18.89 -11.80 -2.58
CA LEU A 115 19.54 -10.99 -1.54
C LEU A 115 20.74 -10.21 -2.11
N GLY A 116 21.58 -10.88 -2.89
CA GLY A 116 22.73 -10.25 -3.56
C GLY A 116 22.29 -9.14 -4.52
N GLY A 117 21.27 -9.40 -5.34
CA GLY A 117 20.69 -8.42 -6.26
C GLY A 117 20.14 -7.20 -5.52
N PHE A 118 19.43 -7.41 -4.41
CA PHE A 118 18.94 -6.32 -3.57
C PHE A 118 20.07 -5.45 -3.01
N VAL A 119 21.14 -6.07 -2.48
CA VAL A 119 22.32 -5.34 -1.99
C VAL A 119 22.98 -4.53 -3.11
N VAL A 120 23.12 -5.12 -4.30
CA VAL A 120 23.68 -4.43 -5.47
C VAL A 120 22.83 -3.23 -5.87
N LEU A 121 21.50 -3.35 -5.89
CA LEU A 121 20.61 -2.22 -6.18
C LEU A 121 20.78 -1.08 -5.17
N VAL A 122 20.84 -1.39 -3.88
CA VAL A 122 21.09 -0.38 -2.83
C VAL A 122 22.47 0.26 -3.01
N LEU A 123 23.50 -0.50 -3.37
CA LEU A 123 24.84 0.03 -3.63
C LEU A 123 24.88 0.94 -4.87
N ILE A 124 24.18 0.58 -5.94
CA ILE A 124 24.05 1.42 -7.14
C ILE A 124 23.36 2.74 -6.79
N LEU A 125 22.25 2.67 -6.05
CA LEU A 125 21.54 3.89 -5.61
C LEU A 125 22.40 4.75 -4.67
N PHE A 126 23.20 4.12 -3.81
CA PHE A 126 24.15 4.83 -2.96
C PHE A 126 25.27 5.49 -3.78
N ALA A 127 25.77 4.83 -4.84
CA ALA A 127 26.75 5.39 -5.77
C ALA A 127 26.17 6.57 -6.58
N CYS A 128 24.87 6.53 -6.91
CA CYS A 128 24.14 7.62 -7.53
C CYS A 128 23.68 8.72 -6.54
N SER A 129 23.98 8.59 -5.25
CA SER A 129 23.54 9.54 -4.23
C SER A 129 24.21 10.90 -4.41
N LYS A 130 23.42 11.98 -4.31
CA LYS A 130 23.94 13.34 -4.47
C LYS A 130 24.88 13.77 -3.34
N HIS A 131 24.64 13.28 -2.12
CA HIS A 131 25.39 13.68 -0.92
C HIS A 131 25.67 12.48 -0.01
N HIS A 132 26.63 11.62 -0.38
CA HIS A 132 26.96 10.37 0.33
C HIS A 132 27.19 10.53 1.85
N ARG A 133 27.72 11.68 2.29
CA ARG A 133 28.01 11.94 3.72
C ARG A 133 26.78 12.36 4.54
N ALA A 134 25.71 12.82 3.89
CA ALA A 134 24.49 13.28 4.55
C ALA A 134 23.40 12.20 4.62
N VAL A 135 23.68 10.98 4.14
CA VAL A 135 22.72 9.87 4.11
C VAL A 135 22.20 9.58 5.52
N SER A 136 20.88 9.66 5.68
CA SER A 136 20.21 9.32 6.94
C SER A 136 20.08 7.81 7.07
N TRP A 137 21.17 7.16 7.48
CA TRP A 137 21.20 5.71 7.69
C TRP A 137 20.08 5.19 8.58
N ARG A 138 19.61 5.99 9.53
CA ARG A 138 18.40 5.68 10.30
C ARG A 138 17.19 5.41 9.40
N ALA A 139 16.88 6.31 8.47
CA ALA A 139 15.74 6.16 7.57
C ALA A 139 15.94 4.95 6.64
N VAL A 140 17.14 4.79 6.08
CA VAL A 140 17.46 3.67 5.19
C VAL A 140 17.30 2.33 5.90
N PHE A 141 17.97 2.13 7.05
CA PHE A 141 17.88 0.88 7.79
C PHE A 141 16.46 0.61 8.29
N TRP A 142 15.76 1.60 8.86
CA TRP A 142 14.40 1.38 9.34
C TRP A 142 13.42 1.10 8.21
N GLY A 143 13.50 1.81 7.08
CA GLY A 143 12.57 1.59 5.97
C GLY A 143 12.75 0.20 5.34
N LEU A 144 14.00 -0.21 5.10
CA LEU A 144 14.28 -1.56 4.61
C LEU A 144 13.91 -2.64 5.63
N SER A 145 14.18 -2.42 6.92
CA SER A 145 13.79 -3.37 7.97
C SER A 145 12.27 -3.49 8.09
N LEU A 146 11.53 -2.37 8.00
CA LEU A 146 10.07 -2.38 8.06
C LEU A 146 9.47 -3.11 6.85
N GLN A 147 9.97 -2.83 5.65
CA GLN A 147 9.57 -3.57 4.45
C GLN A 147 9.83 -5.08 4.63
N PHE A 148 11.02 -5.45 5.11
CA PHE A 148 11.40 -6.83 5.31
C PHE A 148 10.54 -7.53 6.38
N VAL A 149 10.31 -6.90 7.53
CA VAL A 149 9.47 -7.43 8.61
C VAL A 149 8.02 -7.58 8.14
N LEU A 150 7.49 -6.61 7.40
CA LEU A 150 6.16 -6.72 6.81
C LEU A 150 6.10 -7.86 5.79
N GLY A 151 7.11 -8.00 4.93
CA GLY A 151 7.18 -9.09 3.96
C GLY A 151 7.23 -10.47 4.62
N VAL A 152 8.06 -10.64 5.65
CA VAL A 152 8.10 -11.89 6.43
C VAL A 152 6.77 -12.15 7.12
N PHE A 153 6.16 -11.14 7.73
CA PHE A 153 4.85 -11.28 8.35
C PHE A 153 3.79 -11.72 7.35
N ILE A 154 3.66 -11.04 6.21
CA ILE A 154 2.59 -11.29 5.23
C ILE A 154 2.80 -12.59 4.47
N ILE A 155 4.03 -12.87 4.01
CA ILE A 155 4.31 -13.96 3.07
C ILE A 155 4.72 -15.24 3.80
N ARG A 156 5.49 -15.15 4.90
CA ARG A 156 6.06 -16.33 5.57
C ARG A 156 5.20 -16.85 6.71
N THR A 157 4.45 -15.97 7.39
CA THR A 157 3.62 -16.39 8.53
C THR A 157 2.21 -16.74 8.09
N GLU A 158 1.73 -17.91 8.51
CA GLU A 158 0.37 -18.38 8.25
C GLU A 158 -0.73 -17.37 8.64
N PRO A 159 -0.72 -16.75 9.85
CA PRO A 159 -1.75 -15.76 10.19
C PRO A 159 -1.66 -14.48 9.34
N GLY A 160 -0.46 -14.09 8.90
CA GLY A 160 -0.29 -12.93 8.02
C GLY A 160 -0.80 -13.20 6.61
N PHE A 161 -0.51 -14.39 6.07
CA PHE A 161 -1.01 -14.84 4.77
C PHE A 161 -2.53 -14.92 4.77
N GLN A 162 -3.14 -15.60 5.74
CA GLN A 162 -4.60 -15.71 5.87
C GLN A 162 -5.29 -14.35 6.00
N ALA A 163 -4.70 -13.41 6.74
CA ALA A 163 -5.25 -12.06 6.88
C ALA A 163 -5.25 -11.27 5.57
N PHE A 164 -4.16 -11.35 4.79
CA PHE A 164 -4.06 -10.66 3.50
C PHE A 164 -4.82 -11.36 2.37
N ASP A 165 -4.93 -12.69 2.41
CA ASP A 165 -5.82 -13.47 1.53
C ASP A 165 -7.28 -13.06 1.73
N TRP A 166 -7.74 -13.08 2.99
CA TRP A 166 -9.09 -12.61 3.34
C TRP A 166 -9.32 -11.15 2.90
N LEU A 167 -8.37 -10.26 3.17
CA LEU A 167 -8.45 -8.85 2.76
C LEU A 167 -8.52 -8.70 1.24
N GLY A 168 -7.71 -9.48 0.50
CA GLY A 168 -7.73 -9.54 -0.95
C GLY A 168 -9.09 -9.97 -1.49
N GLY A 169 -9.68 -11.03 -0.92
CA GLY A 169 -11.02 -11.48 -1.25
C GLY A 169 -12.11 -10.43 -0.97
N GLN A 170 -11.98 -9.65 0.12
CA GLN A 170 -12.90 -8.53 0.39
C GLN A 170 -12.77 -7.42 -0.66
N VAL A 171 -11.54 -7.06 -1.06
CA VAL A 171 -11.31 -6.07 -2.11
C VAL A 171 -11.87 -6.57 -3.43
N GLN A 172 -11.63 -7.82 -3.83
CA GLN A 172 -12.22 -8.41 -5.03
C GLN A 172 -13.75 -8.33 -5.02
N THR A 173 -14.38 -8.74 -3.91
CA THR A 173 -15.83 -8.69 -3.74
C THR A 173 -16.35 -7.25 -3.86
N PHE A 174 -15.65 -6.31 -3.25
CA PHE A 174 -15.98 -4.89 -3.34
C PHE A 174 -15.90 -4.36 -4.77
N LEU A 175 -14.87 -4.73 -5.54
CA LEU A 175 -14.73 -4.31 -6.94
C LEU A 175 -15.80 -4.94 -7.84
N ASN A 176 -16.25 -6.16 -7.53
CA ASN A 176 -17.32 -6.84 -8.27
C ASN A 176 -18.67 -6.11 -8.20
N TYR A 177 -18.91 -5.25 -7.19
CA TYR A 177 -20.11 -4.41 -7.16
C TYR A 177 -20.18 -3.41 -8.32
N THR A 178 -19.04 -3.08 -8.93
CA THR A 178 -18.98 -2.25 -10.14
C THR A 178 -19.77 -2.87 -11.29
N ILE A 179 -19.85 -4.21 -11.37
CA ILE A 179 -20.53 -4.93 -12.46
C ILE A 179 -21.98 -4.45 -12.60
N ALA A 180 -22.69 -4.26 -11.49
CA ALA A 180 -24.07 -3.78 -11.52
C ALA A 180 -24.21 -2.39 -12.18
N GLY A 181 -23.27 -1.49 -11.91
CA GLY A 181 -23.24 -0.15 -12.50
C GLY A 181 -22.83 -0.17 -13.97
N SER A 182 -21.79 -0.94 -14.32
CA SER A 182 -21.36 -1.07 -15.71
C SER A 182 -22.41 -1.77 -16.56
N SER A 183 -23.06 -2.83 -16.07
CA SER A 183 -24.09 -3.59 -16.80
C SER A 183 -25.30 -2.73 -17.13
N PHE A 184 -25.67 -1.82 -16.23
CA PHE A 184 -26.74 -0.87 -16.48
C PHE A 184 -26.40 0.13 -17.59
N ILE A 185 -25.16 0.62 -17.65
CA ILE A 185 -24.75 1.66 -18.61
C ILE A 185 -24.37 1.08 -19.98
N PHE A 186 -23.59 0.00 -19.99
CA PHE A 186 -22.98 -0.56 -21.21
C PHE A 186 -23.66 -1.86 -21.68
N GLY A 187 -24.47 -2.49 -20.84
CA GLY A 187 -25.02 -3.83 -21.10
C GLY A 187 -24.00 -4.95 -20.83
N ASP A 188 -24.51 -6.14 -20.50
CA ASP A 188 -23.67 -7.28 -20.08
C ASP A 188 -22.70 -7.75 -21.17
N LYS A 189 -23.11 -7.67 -22.44
CA LYS A 189 -22.30 -8.14 -23.56
C LYS A 189 -20.96 -7.41 -23.68
N LEU A 190 -20.97 -6.07 -23.62
CA LEU A 190 -19.75 -5.27 -23.79
C LEU A 190 -18.77 -5.46 -22.63
N ILE A 191 -19.27 -5.75 -21.43
CA ILE A 191 -18.44 -5.94 -20.24
C ILE A 191 -17.67 -7.26 -20.30
N HIS A 192 -18.26 -8.30 -20.89
CA HIS A 192 -17.60 -9.59 -21.04
C HIS A 192 -16.68 -9.66 -22.27
N GLU A 193 -16.95 -8.89 -23.32
CA GLU A 193 -16.17 -8.95 -24.58
C GLU A 193 -15.02 -7.92 -24.64
N ALA A 194 -15.12 -6.79 -23.94
CA ALA A 194 -14.20 -5.68 -24.12
C ALA A 194 -13.61 -5.15 -22.80
N PHE A 195 -12.27 -5.23 -22.72
CA PHE A 195 -11.46 -4.81 -21.58
C PHE A 195 -11.84 -3.43 -21.02
N ALA A 196 -12.01 -2.44 -21.90
CA ALA A 196 -12.28 -1.06 -21.51
C ALA A 196 -13.58 -0.94 -20.70
N PHE A 197 -14.61 -1.71 -21.07
CA PHE A 197 -15.92 -1.67 -20.42
C PHE A 197 -15.99 -2.51 -19.14
N GLN A 198 -15.07 -3.45 -18.94
CA GLN A 198 -14.94 -4.20 -17.70
C GLN A 198 -14.12 -3.43 -16.66
N THR A 199 -12.98 -2.88 -17.07
CA THR A 199 -11.94 -2.47 -16.14
C THR A 199 -11.96 -0.97 -15.82
N LEU A 200 -12.25 -0.12 -16.80
CA LEU A 200 -12.29 1.34 -16.56
C LEU A 200 -13.39 1.76 -15.58
N PRO A 201 -14.60 1.14 -15.55
CA PRO A 201 -15.60 1.48 -14.56
C PRO A 201 -15.16 1.22 -13.11
N ILE A 202 -14.25 0.25 -12.89
CA ILE A 202 -13.72 -0.07 -11.55
C ILE A 202 -12.96 1.14 -11.00
N VAL A 203 -12.19 1.84 -11.85
CA VAL A 203 -11.48 3.08 -11.48
C VAL A 203 -12.48 4.16 -11.04
N VAL A 204 -13.59 4.34 -11.77
CA VAL A 204 -14.64 5.32 -11.43
C VAL A 204 -15.29 5.00 -10.09
N PHE A 205 -15.68 3.74 -9.90
CA PHE A 205 -16.29 3.27 -8.66
C PHE A 205 -15.36 3.45 -7.46
N PHE A 206 -14.09 3.08 -7.62
CA PHE A 206 -13.10 3.23 -6.57
C PHE A 206 -12.87 4.70 -6.21
N SER A 207 -12.71 5.59 -7.20
CA SER A 207 -12.57 7.04 -6.95
C SER A 207 -13.78 7.66 -6.24
N CYS A 208 -15.00 7.22 -6.58
CA CYS A 208 -16.22 7.61 -5.88
C CYS A 208 -16.17 7.21 -4.40
N VAL A 209 -15.84 5.94 -4.10
CA VAL A 209 -15.77 5.45 -2.72
C VAL A 209 -14.63 6.10 -1.95
N MET A 210 -13.47 6.30 -2.56
CA MET A 210 -12.36 7.02 -1.93
C MET A 210 -12.76 8.43 -1.54
N SER A 211 -13.46 9.16 -2.42
CA SER A 211 -13.97 10.50 -2.10
C SER A 211 -14.93 10.48 -0.91
N ILE A 212 -15.83 9.48 -0.83
CA ILE A 212 -16.68 9.27 0.34
C ILE A 212 -15.86 9.03 1.61
N LEU A 213 -14.86 8.14 1.56
CA LEU A 213 -14.01 7.82 2.71
C LEU A 213 -13.16 9.01 3.17
N TYR A 214 -12.75 9.89 2.24
CA TYR A 214 -12.12 11.17 2.52
C TYR A 214 -13.09 12.16 3.17
N TYR A 215 -14.33 12.26 2.68
CA TYR A 215 -15.35 13.09 3.30
C TYR A 215 -15.67 12.64 4.73
N LEU A 216 -15.79 11.32 4.95
CA LEU A 216 -16.06 10.70 6.26
C LEU A 216 -14.85 10.71 7.21
N ARG A 217 -13.70 11.21 6.78
CA ARG A 217 -12.44 11.28 7.55
C ARG A 217 -11.79 9.94 7.89
N VAL A 218 -12.21 8.85 7.26
CA VAL A 218 -11.64 7.52 7.49
C VAL A 218 -10.23 7.42 6.90
N MET A 219 -10.04 7.88 5.67
CA MET A 219 -8.72 7.86 5.01
C MET A 219 -7.70 8.71 5.76
N GLN A 220 -8.09 9.90 6.20
CA GLN A 220 -7.23 10.80 6.97
C GLN A 220 -6.79 10.15 8.27
N PHE A 221 -7.69 9.43 8.96
CA PHE A 221 -7.34 8.71 10.17
C PHE A 221 -6.29 7.62 9.89
N ILE A 222 -6.51 6.79 8.86
CA ILE A 222 -5.58 5.70 8.48
C ILE A 222 -4.21 6.27 8.09
N ILE A 223 -4.19 7.24 7.17
CA ILE A 223 -2.97 7.86 6.65
C ILE A 223 -2.19 8.55 7.77
N LEU A 224 -2.85 9.31 8.65
CA LEU A 224 -2.17 9.97 9.77
C LEU A 224 -1.57 8.97 10.76
N LYS A 225 -2.23 7.83 11.00
CA LYS A 225 -1.72 6.78 11.89
C LYS A 225 -0.52 6.05 11.30
N MET A 226 -0.61 5.64 10.04
CA MET A 226 0.51 5.02 9.33
C MET A 226 1.69 6.00 9.17
N SER A 227 1.40 7.26 8.84
CA SER A 227 2.44 8.30 8.74
C SER A 227 3.12 8.55 10.07
N TRP A 228 2.37 8.62 11.18
CA TRP A 228 2.94 8.73 12.52
C TRP A 228 3.87 7.55 12.86
N LEU A 229 3.49 6.32 12.50
CA LEU A 229 4.31 5.13 12.70
C LEU A 229 5.64 5.21 11.94
N LEU A 230 5.59 5.60 10.66
CA LEU A 230 6.79 5.76 9.82
C LEU A 230 7.66 6.93 10.27
N GLN A 231 7.07 8.07 10.67
CA GLN A 231 7.81 9.20 11.24
C GLN A 231 8.54 8.81 12.52
N LEU A 232 7.88 8.05 13.40
CA LEU A 232 8.47 7.62 14.68
C LEU A 232 9.68 6.70 14.47
N THR A 233 9.58 5.79 13.50
CA THR A 233 10.62 4.81 13.19
C THR A 233 11.76 5.46 12.39
N MET A 234 11.45 5.98 11.20
CA MET A 234 12.42 6.48 10.22
C MET A 234 12.97 7.88 10.56
N GLY A 235 12.23 8.71 11.30
CA GLY A 235 12.64 10.08 11.63
C GLY A 235 12.55 11.06 10.46
N THR A 236 11.74 10.75 9.45
CA THR A 236 11.44 11.58 8.27
C THR A 236 10.48 12.72 8.61
N ALA A 237 10.44 13.75 7.76
CA ALA A 237 9.55 14.88 7.95
C ALA A 237 8.07 14.46 7.83
N ALA A 238 7.18 15.16 8.55
CA ALA A 238 5.78 14.76 8.59
C ALA A 238 5.07 14.91 7.25
N THR A 239 5.42 15.92 6.45
CA THR A 239 4.84 16.22 5.13
C THR A 239 5.21 15.16 4.09
N GLU A 240 6.50 14.83 3.95
CA GLU A 240 6.93 13.78 3.01
C GLU A 240 6.35 12.42 3.39
N THR A 241 6.37 12.08 4.69
CA THR A 241 5.88 10.77 5.15
C THR A 241 4.37 10.65 4.95
N LEU A 242 3.61 11.72 5.19
CA LEU A 242 2.17 11.74 4.94
C LEU A 242 1.86 11.54 3.47
N SER A 243 2.61 12.15 2.56
CA SER A 243 2.42 11.94 1.13
C SER A 243 2.81 10.52 0.70
N VAL A 244 3.95 9.98 1.15
CA VAL A 244 4.33 8.60 0.78
C VAL A 244 3.33 7.58 1.33
N VAL A 245 2.79 7.78 2.53
CA VAL A 245 1.73 6.91 3.06
C VAL A 245 0.40 7.13 2.33
N GLY A 246 0.07 8.37 1.97
CA GLY A 246 -1.11 8.66 1.16
C GLY A 246 -1.06 7.94 -0.20
N ASN A 247 0.13 7.82 -0.77
CA ASN A 247 0.40 7.12 -2.03
C ASN A 247 0.11 5.61 -2.00
N VAL A 248 -0.02 5.00 -0.82
CA VAL A 248 -0.45 3.58 -0.67
C VAL A 248 -1.89 3.39 -1.10
N PHE A 249 -2.73 4.42 -0.91
CA PHE A 249 -4.17 4.35 -1.16
C PHE A 249 -4.58 5.19 -2.37
N VAL A 250 -3.88 6.29 -2.60
CA VAL A 250 -4.25 7.33 -3.55
C VAL A 250 -3.13 7.53 -4.56
N GLY A 251 -3.43 7.96 -5.78
CA GLY A 251 -2.44 8.09 -6.83
C GLY A 251 -1.41 9.21 -6.62
N MET A 252 -0.34 9.14 -7.41
CA MET A 252 0.78 10.08 -7.42
C MET A 252 0.39 11.56 -7.60
N THR A 253 -0.77 11.83 -8.23
CA THR A 253 -1.29 13.18 -8.47
C THR A 253 -2.15 13.69 -7.32
N GLU A 254 -2.76 12.79 -6.54
CA GLU A 254 -3.72 13.12 -5.50
C GLU A 254 -3.06 13.16 -4.11
N SER A 255 -2.06 12.32 -3.86
CA SER A 255 -1.33 12.33 -2.59
C SER A 255 -0.65 13.68 -2.27
N PRO A 256 0.01 14.38 -3.22
CA PRO A 256 0.56 15.72 -2.95
C PRO A 256 -0.52 16.75 -2.57
N LEU A 257 -1.79 16.53 -2.93
CA LEU A 257 -2.89 17.43 -2.54
C LEU A 257 -3.13 17.39 -1.02
N LEU A 258 -2.84 16.26 -0.37
CA LEU A 258 -2.94 16.12 1.09
C LEU A 258 -2.00 17.07 1.84
N ILE A 259 -0.89 17.45 1.18
CA ILE A 259 0.15 18.33 1.72
C ILE A 259 0.27 19.65 0.93
N ARG A 260 -0.71 19.97 0.07
CA ARG A 260 -0.71 21.16 -0.80
C ARG A 260 -0.25 22.46 -0.13
N PRO A 261 -0.72 22.84 1.09
CA PRO A 261 -0.28 24.09 1.71
C PRO A 261 1.19 24.09 2.13
N TYR A 262 1.80 22.90 2.27
CA TYR A 262 3.18 22.74 2.74
C TYR A 262 4.19 22.61 1.59
N LEU A 263 3.75 22.25 0.37
CA LEU A 263 4.64 22.01 -0.78
C LEU A 263 5.60 23.16 -1.09
N LYS A 264 5.17 24.41 -0.90
CA LYS A 264 6.01 25.60 -1.16
C LYS A 264 7.18 25.76 -0.20
N ASP A 265 7.05 25.20 0.99
CA ASP A 265 7.99 25.34 2.09
C ASP A 265 8.87 24.08 2.29
N MET A 266 8.68 23.07 1.44
CA MET A 266 9.41 21.80 1.51
C MET A 266 10.82 21.93 0.94
N THR A 267 11.74 21.16 1.51
CA THR A 267 13.11 21.07 0.99
C THR A 267 13.15 20.24 -0.29
N LYS A 268 14.25 20.32 -1.04
CA LYS A 268 14.42 19.50 -2.25
C LYS A 268 14.42 18.00 -1.96
N SER A 269 14.91 17.58 -0.79
CA SER A 269 14.89 16.17 -0.38
C SER A 269 13.48 15.71 -0.04
N GLU A 270 12.70 16.54 0.63
CA GLU A 270 11.29 16.26 0.92
C GLU A 270 10.46 16.14 -0.36
N VAL A 271 10.66 17.05 -1.33
CA VAL A 271 9.99 16.96 -2.64
C VAL A 271 10.42 15.71 -3.40
N HIS A 272 11.71 15.36 -3.36
CA HIS A 272 12.20 14.12 -3.97
C HIS A 272 11.55 12.88 -3.34
N ALA A 273 11.35 12.86 -2.02
CA ALA A 273 10.66 11.77 -1.33
C ALA A 273 9.18 11.68 -1.73
N VAL A 274 8.48 12.80 -1.87
CA VAL A 274 7.10 12.85 -2.38
C VAL A 274 7.01 12.24 -3.78
N MET A 275 7.90 12.64 -4.68
CA MET A 275 7.93 12.13 -6.06
C MET A 275 8.28 10.64 -6.10
N THR A 276 9.32 10.23 -5.38
CA THR A 276 9.76 8.82 -5.31
C THR A 276 8.66 7.94 -4.75
N GLY A 277 7.97 8.39 -3.68
CA GLY A 277 6.81 7.67 -3.15
C GLY A 277 5.68 7.53 -4.16
N GLY A 278 5.44 8.53 -5.00
CA GLY A 278 4.41 8.46 -6.04
C GLY A 278 4.74 7.47 -7.16
N PHE A 279 6.03 7.35 -7.54
CA PHE A 279 6.47 6.39 -8.55
C PHE A 279 6.64 4.97 -8.01
N ALA A 280 6.87 4.81 -6.70
CA ALA A 280 7.11 3.52 -6.08
C ALA A 280 5.82 2.76 -5.72
N THR A 281 4.67 3.43 -5.67
CA THR A 281 3.39 2.81 -5.30
C THR A 281 2.39 2.86 -6.45
N ILE A 282 1.30 2.12 -6.30
CA ILE A 282 0.14 2.17 -7.19
C ILE A 282 -1.05 2.81 -6.47
N ALA A 283 -1.89 3.54 -7.21
CA ALA A 283 -3.15 4.05 -6.66
C ALA A 283 -4.13 2.89 -6.41
N GLY A 284 -4.95 2.98 -5.36
CA GLY A 284 -6.01 1.99 -5.14
C GLY A 284 -7.01 1.92 -6.30
N SER A 285 -7.21 3.03 -7.02
CA SER A 285 -8.12 3.08 -8.18
C SER A 285 -7.63 2.23 -9.35
N VAL A 286 -6.33 2.19 -9.61
CA VAL A 286 -5.73 1.32 -10.64
C VAL A 286 -5.43 -0.08 -10.13
N MET A 287 -5.30 -0.28 -8.81
CA MET A 287 -5.18 -1.60 -8.21
C MET A 287 -6.38 -2.49 -8.59
N GLY A 288 -7.59 -1.95 -8.56
CA GLY A 288 -8.77 -2.70 -8.99
C GLY A 288 -8.75 -3.13 -10.46
N ALA A 289 -8.10 -2.34 -11.31
CA ALA A 289 -7.87 -2.70 -12.70
C ALA A 289 -6.81 -3.80 -12.88
N TYR A 290 -5.79 -3.82 -12.03
CA TYR A 290 -4.81 -4.91 -12.02
C TYR A 290 -5.41 -6.22 -11.50
N ILE A 291 -6.29 -6.13 -10.51
CA ILE A 291 -7.04 -7.27 -10.00
C ILE A 291 -7.97 -7.84 -11.08
N SER A 292 -8.63 -7.00 -11.90
CA SER A 292 -9.44 -7.49 -13.02
C SER A 292 -8.61 -8.14 -14.15
N PHE A 293 -7.31 -7.89 -14.21
CA PHE A 293 -6.38 -8.65 -15.07
C PHE A 293 -6.03 -10.04 -14.54
N GLY A 294 -6.54 -10.42 -13.36
CA GLY A 294 -6.22 -11.70 -12.71
C GLY A 294 -4.95 -11.68 -11.88
N ILE A 295 -4.43 -10.49 -11.54
CA ILE A 295 -3.31 -10.37 -10.60
C ILE A 295 -3.85 -10.57 -9.18
N ASP A 296 -3.15 -11.37 -8.38
CA ASP A 296 -3.50 -11.67 -6.99
C ASP A 296 -3.70 -10.37 -6.16
N PRO A 297 -4.92 -10.12 -5.64
CA PRO A 297 -5.22 -8.94 -4.83
C PRO A 297 -4.34 -8.85 -3.58
N SER A 298 -4.05 -9.99 -2.95
CA SER A 298 -3.32 -10.04 -1.67
C SER A 298 -1.88 -9.58 -1.84
N SER A 299 -1.23 -10.04 -2.91
CA SER A 299 0.11 -9.58 -3.31
C SER A 299 0.14 -8.10 -3.68
N LEU A 300 -0.86 -7.58 -4.40
CA LEU A 300 -0.95 -6.15 -4.75
C LEU A 300 -1.10 -5.26 -3.52
N ILE A 301 -1.98 -5.64 -2.59
CA ILE A 301 -2.19 -4.89 -1.35
C ILE A 301 -0.93 -4.92 -0.48
N ALA A 302 -0.30 -6.09 -0.34
CA ALA A 302 0.95 -6.24 0.38
C ALA A 302 2.06 -5.37 -0.24
N ALA A 303 2.24 -5.41 -1.56
CA ALA A 303 3.22 -4.62 -2.28
C ALA A 303 3.01 -3.12 -2.07
N SER A 304 1.76 -2.62 -2.15
CA SER A 304 1.45 -1.21 -1.90
C SER A 304 1.83 -0.75 -0.48
N VAL A 305 1.53 -1.54 0.55
CA VAL A 305 1.87 -1.19 1.94
C VAL A 305 3.38 -1.25 2.18
N MET A 306 4.06 -2.26 1.61
CA MET A 306 5.51 -2.44 1.72
C MET A 306 6.31 -1.39 0.96
N ALA A 307 5.75 -0.84 -0.12
CA ALA A 307 6.40 0.18 -0.94
C ALA A 307 6.60 1.51 -0.21
N ALA A 308 5.72 1.90 0.72
CA ALA A 308 5.85 3.17 1.45
C ALA A 308 7.16 3.32 2.26
N PRO A 309 7.51 2.39 3.19
CA PRO A 309 8.77 2.48 3.92
C PRO A 309 10.00 2.30 3.01
N CYS A 310 9.90 1.48 1.95
CA CYS A 310 10.97 1.32 0.96
C CYS A 310 11.23 2.62 0.18
N ALA A 311 10.18 3.26 -0.32
CA ALA A 311 10.28 4.49 -1.08
C ALA A 311 10.93 5.61 -0.27
N LEU A 312 10.56 5.75 1.02
CA LEU A 312 11.22 6.70 1.91
C LEU A 312 12.70 6.36 2.15
N ALA A 313 13.04 5.07 2.33
CA ALA A 313 14.43 4.65 2.47
C ALA A 313 15.25 4.96 1.22
N MET A 314 14.75 4.61 0.04
CA MET A 314 15.45 4.83 -1.23
C MET A 314 15.56 6.32 -1.56
N ALA A 315 14.50 7.10 -1.32
CA ALA A 315 14.53 8.55 -1.52
C ALA A 315 15.59 9.23 -0.65
N LYS A 316 15.68 8.85 0.64
CA LYS A 316 16.68 9.40 1.57
C LYS A 316 18.09 8.85 1.36
N LEU A 317 18.24 7.72 0.68
CA LEU A 317 19.53 7.20 0.24
C LEU A 317 20.05 8.02 -0.96
N VAL A 318 19.22 8.24 -1.99
CA VAL A 318 19.61 8.90 -3.25
C VAL A 318 19.72 10.42 -3.07
N TYR A 319 18.74 11.04 -2.42
CA TYR A 319 18.71 12.48 -2.18
C TYR A 319 18.49 12.76 -0.68
N PRO A 320 19.55 12.69 0.14
CA PRO A 320 19.42 12.88 1.58
C PRO A 320 19.11 14.33 1.97
N GLU A 321 18.60 14.49 3.18
CA GLU A 321 18.25 15.78 3.76
C GLU A 321 19.50 16.56 4.18
N VAL A 322 19.74 17.70 3.54
CA VAL A 322 20.85 18.61 3.88
C VAL A 322 20.38 19.93 4.49
N GLU A 323 19.10 20.26 4.30
CA GLU A 323 18.48 21.48 4.80
C GLU A 323 17.66 21.18 6.07
N LYS A 324 17.50 22.17 6.94
CA LYS A 324 16.65 22.01 8.14
C LYS A 324 15.19 22.08 7.73
N SER A 325 14.52 20.94 7.73
CA SER A 325 13.08 20.84 7.50
C SER A 325 12.29 21.71 8.49
N LYS A 326 11.35 22.50 7.97
CA LYS A 326 10.36 23.26 8.75
C LYS A 326 9.29 22.33 9.37
N PHE A 327 9.22 21.08 8.92
CA PHE A 327 8.16 20.11 9.23
C PHE A 327 8.66 18.89 10.02
N GLN A 328 9.83 19.03 10.67
CA GLN A 328 10.35 18.03 11.61
C GLN A 328 9.58 17.97 12.94
N SER A 329 8.73 18.96 13.24
CA SER A 329 7.90 18.93 14.45
C SER A 329 6.90 17.77 14.40
N ARG A 330 6.75 17.06 15.52
CA ARG A 330 5.76 15.99 15.69
C ARG A 330 4.32 16.49 15.81
N GLU A 331 4.13 17.81 15.79
CA GLU A 331 2.80 18.41 15.72
C GLU A 331 2.19 18.04 14.36
N GLY A 332 1.15 17.20 14.44
CA GLY A 332 0.57 16.55 13.27
C GLY A 332 0.20 17.55 12.16
N VAL A 333 0.56 17.17 10.93
CA VAL A 333 0.14 17.87 9.71
C VAL A 333 -1.38 17.79 9.61
N LYS A 334 -2.03 18.93 9.38
CA LYS A 334 -3.48 18.95 9.15
C LYS A 334 -3.73 18.70 7.68
N ILE A 335 -4.39 17.59 7.38
CA ILE A 335 -4.95 17.35 6.04
C ILE A 335 -6.16 18.28 5.89
N ALA A 336 -6.19 19.07 4.82
CA ALA A 336 -7.35 19.91 4.52
C ALA A 336 -8.60 19.02 4.37
N ALA A 337 -9.69 19.40 5.03
CA ALA A 337 -10.98 18.75 4.79
C ALA A 337 -11.50 19.21 3.43
N GLY A 338 -12.14 18.30 2.68
CA GLY A 338 -12.83 18.65 1.44
C GLY A 338 -13.94 19.68 1.71
N GLU A 339 -14.26 20.47 0.69
CA GLU A 339 -15.29 21.52 0.75
C GLU A 339 -16.73 20.98 0.57
N GLU A 340 -16.84 19.66 0.38
CA GLU A 340 -18.11 18.95 0.17
C GLU A 340 -19.09 19.15 1.33
N LYS A 341 -20.37 19.35 1.03
CA LYS A 341 -21.41 19.57 2.04
C LYS A 341 -22.04 18.28 2.53
N ASN A 342 -22.10 17.25 1.69
CA ASN A 342 -22.70 15.96 2.02
C ASN A 342 -22.00 14.79 1.32
N VAL A 343 -22.29 13.56 1.77
CA VAL A 343 -21.69 12.32 1.25
C VAL A 343 -22.00 12.12 -0.24
N LEU A 344 -23.19 12.51 -0.70
CA LEU A 344 -23.61 12.34 -2.10
C LEU A 344 -22.85 13.30 -3.03
N GLU A 345 -22.59 14.53 -2.57
CA GLU A 345 -21.75 15.51 -3.25
C GLU A 345 -20.31 14.99 -3.36
N ALA A 346 -19.76 14.44 -2.27
CA ALA A 346 -18.44 13.80 -2.28
C ALA A 346 -18.39 12.63 -3.27
N ALA A 347 -19.42 11.78 -3.30
CA ALA A 347 -19.53 10.67 -4.25
C ALA A 347 -19.55 11.16 -5.70
N GLY A 348 -20.40 12.15 -6.00
CA GLY A 348 -20.53 12.75 -7.33
C GLY A 348 -19.24 13.43 -7.81
N ASN A 349 -18.55 14.15 -6.92
CA ASN A 349 -17.27 14.78 -7.24
C ASN A 349 -16.16 13.74 -7.46
N GLY A 350 -16.12 12.67 -6.65
CA GLY A 350 -15.18 11.57 -6.84
C GLY A 350 -15.36 10.87 -8.18
N ALA A 351 -16.61 10.58 -8.57
CA ALA A 351 -16.92 10.03 -9.88
C ALA A 351 -16.54 11.01 -11.01
N SER A 352 -16.83 12.29 -10.87
CA SER A 352 -16.52 13.31 -11.90
C SER A 352 -15.01 13.50 -12.11
N VAL A 353 -14.22 13.54 -11.03
CA VAL A 353 -12.76 13.65 -11.10
C VAL A 353 -12.15 12.43 -11.82
N SER A 354 -12.73 11.24 -11.62
CA SER A 354 -12.23 10.01 -12.23
C SER A 354 -12.39 9.95 -13.75
N VAL A 355 -13.27 10.76 -14.35
CA VAL A 355 -13.47 10.79 -15.81
C VAL A 355 -12.18 11.15 -16.54
N GLY A 356 -11.47 12.18 -16.08
CA GLY A 356 -10.19 12.58 -16.65
C GLY A 356 -9.12 11.51 -16.46
N LEU A 357 -9.09 10.85 -15.29
CA LEU A 357 -8.17 9.76 -15.00
C LEU A 357 -8.39 8.58 -15.95
N VAL A 358 -9.64 8.14 -16.12
CA VAL A 358 -10.03 7.04 -17.01
C VAL A 358 -9.71 7.37 -18.47
N ALA A 359 -10.02 8.58 -18.92
CA ALA A 359 -9.71 9.02 -20.28
C ALA A 359 -8.20 9.00 -20.55
N ASN A 360 -7.39 9.47 -19.58
CA ASN A 360 -5.93 9.42 -19.68
C ASN A 360 -5.39 7.99 -19.70
N ILE A 361 -5.93 7.08 -18.88
CA ILE A 361 -5.54 5.66 -18.90
C ILE A 361 -5.84 5.05 -20.27
N ALA A 362 -7.06 5.22 -20.78
CA ALA A 362 -7.47 4.68 -22.08
C ALA A 362 -6.61 5.23 -23.23
N ALA A 363 -6.42 6.55 -23.26
CA ALA A 363 -5.61 7.21 -24.29
C ALA A 363 -4.15 6.73 -24.28
N ASN A 364 -3.53 6.64 -23.09
CA ASN A 364 -2.15 6.19 -22.95
C ASN A 364 -1.98 4.71 -23.32
N LEU A 365 -2.93 3.83 -22.96
CA LEU A 365 -2.88 2.42 -23.36
C LEU A 365 -2.97 2.26 -24.88
N ILE A 366 -3.88 2.97 -25.54
CA ILE A 366 -3.99 2.95 -27.01
C ILE A 366 -2.69 3.45 -27.65
N ALA A 367 -2.18 4.59 -27.18
CA ALA A 367 -0.97 5.19 -27.73
C ALA A 367 0.26 4.30 -27.54
N PHE A 368 0.51 3.79 -26.33
CA PHE A 368 1.70 2.99 -26.05
C PHE A 368 1.66 1.60 -26.68
N LEU A 369 0.50 0.95 -26.76
CA LEU A 369 0.39 -0.33 -27.48
C LEU A 369 0.58 -0.14 -28.99
N ALA A 370 0.04 0.93 -29.58
CA ALA A 370 0.28 1.24 -30.99
C ALA A 370 1.76 1.57 -31.28
N VAL A 371 2.40 2.33 -30.40
CA VAL A 371 3.85 2.62 -30.50
C VAL A 371 4.67 1.34 -30.32
N LEU A 372 4.30 0.45 -29.41
CA LEU A 372 4.97 -0.85 -29.22
C LEU A 372 4.94 -1.68 -30.50
N GLU A 373 3.77 -1.82 -31.13
CA GLU A 373 3.62 -2.54 -32.39
C GLU A 373 4.37 -1.86 -33.54
N PHE A 374 4.36 -0.53 -33.61
CA PHE A 374 5.15 0.21 -34.59
C PHE A 374 6.65 -0.03 -34.42
N VAL A 375 7.16 -0.01 -33.19
CA VAL A 375 8.58 -0.29 -32.89
C VAL A 375 8.90 -1.76 -33.21
N ASN A 376 8.02 -2.70 -32.85
CA ASN A 376 8.17 -4.12 -33.21
C ASN A 376 8.27 -4.32 -34.72
N ALA A 377 7.37 -3.72 -35.50
CA ALA A 377 7.38 -3.81 -36.95
C ALA A 377 8.65 -3.18 -37.55
N THR A 378 9.08 -2.03 -37.02
CA THR A 378 10.31 -1.35 -37.44
C THR A 378 11.55 -2.20 -37.15
N LEU A 379 11.64 -2.80 -35.95
CA LEU A 379 12.72 -3.69 -35.58
C LEU A 379 12.70 -4.99 -36.37
N SER A 380 11.53 -5.56 -36.65
CA SER A 380 11.43 -6.76 -37.49
C SER A 380 11.86 -6.48 -38.92
N TRP A 381 11.50 -5.32 -39.47
CA TRP A 381 11.97 -4.87 -40.79
C TRP A 381 13.50 -4.69 -40.82
N LEU A 382 14.09 -4.05 -39.81
CA LEU A 382 15.55 -3.93 -39.68
C LEU A 382 16.23 -5.28 -39.47
N GLY A 383 15.63 -6.16 -38.67
CA GLY A 383 16.09 -7.51 -38.39
C GLY A 383 16.10 -8.38 -39.64
N ASN A 384 15.08 -8.28 -40.49
CA ASN A 384 15.03 -8.96 -41.78
C ASN A 384 16.22 -8.60 -42.69
N MET A 385 16.72 -7.36 -42.64
CA MET A 385 17.91 -6.97 -43.42
C MET A 385 19.19 -7.69 -43.01
N VAL A 386 19.27 -8.19 -41.77
CA VAL A 386 20.42 -8.91 -41.21
C VAL A 386 20.12 -10.40 -40.95
N ASN A 387 19.07 -10.95 -41.58
CA ASN A 387 18.59 -12.33 -41.38
C ASN A 387 18.22 -12.68 -39.93
N LEU A 388 17.73 -11.69 -39.16
CA LEU A 388 17.17 -11.85 -37.81
C LEU A 388 15.68 -11.44 -37.81
N PRO A 389 14.78 -12.23 -38.42
CA PRO A 389 13.36 -11.88 -38.56
C PRO A 389 12.61 -11.74 -37.23
N GLU A 390 13.10 -12.43 -36.19
CA GLU A 390 12.51 -12.44 -34.86
C GLU A 390 12.90 -11.21 -34.01
N LEU A 391 13.62 -10.23 -34.57
CA LEU A 391 13.97 -9.02 -33.82
C LEU A 391 12.71 -8.20 -33.54
N SER A 392 12.33 -8.11 -32.26
CA SER A 392 11.25 -7.24 -31.80
C SER A 392 11.66 -6.57 -30.49
N PHE A 393 10.95 -5.51 -30.10
CA PHE A 393 11.21 -4.82 -28.83
C PHE A 393 10.94 -5.73 -27.62
N GLN A 394 10.01 -6.67 -27.78
CA GLN A 394 9.62 -7.62 -26.74
C GLN A 394 10.56 -8.82 -26.61
N VAL A 395 11.39 -9.11 -27.62
CA VAL A 395 12.33 -10.23 -27.54
C VAL A 395 13.45 -9.92 -26.54
N SER A 396 13.36 -10.54 -25.37
CA SER A 396 14.24 -10.30 -24.22
C SER A 396 15.66 -10.89 -24.35
N ARG A 397 15.97 -11.60 -25.44
CA ARG A 397 17.34 -12.06 -25.74
C ARG A 397 17.47 -12.49 -27.20
N ILE A 398 18.59 -12.17 -27.85
CA ILE A 398 19.04 -12.78 -29.11
C ILE A 398 18.91 -14.30 -28.95
N ARG A 399 17.93 -14.90 -29.63
CA ARG A 399 17.69 -16.34 -29.62
C ARG A 399 18.90 -17.00 -30.32
N PRO A 400 19.75 -17.80 -29.65
CA PRO A 400 20.71 -18.59 -30.39
C PRO A 400 19.94 -19.64 -31.20
N PRO A 401 20.45 -20.06 -32.37
CA PRO A 401 19.82 -21.12 -33.15
C PRO A 401 19.69 -22.41 -32.31
N PRO A 402 18.71 -23.27 -32.61
CA PRO A 402 18.35 -24.42 -31.79
C PRO A 402 19.45 -25.49 -31.87
N ASN A 403 20.48 -25.35 -31.04
CA ASN A 403 21.45 -26.40 -30.77
C ASN A 403 21.28 -26.84 -29.32
N SER A 404 21.24 -28.17 -29.15
CA SER A 404 20.85 -29.03 -28.02
C SER A 404 21.32 -28.69 -26.59
N LEU A 405 22.04 -27.59 -26.35
CA LEU A 405 22.43 -27.11 -25.03
C LEU A 405 21.43 -26.12 -24.41
N THR A 406 20.55 -25.50 -25.20
CA THR A 406 19.56 -24.51 -24.73
C THR A 406 18.33 -25.12 -24.06
N ASP A 407 18.06 -26.43 -24.22
CA ASP A 407 16.93 -27.08 -23.54
C ASP A 407 17.17 -27.23 -22.02
N ASN A 408 18.43 -27.29 -21.58
CA ASN A 408 18.75 -27.23 -20.16
C ASN A 408 18.52 -25.84 -19.58
N LEU A 409 18.70 -24.76 -20.36
CA LEU A 409 18.44 -23.37 -19.92
C LEU A 409 16.94 -23.02 -19.94
N LYS A 410 16.15 -23.60 -20.86
CA LYS A 410 14.67 -23.55 -20.77
C LYS A 410 14.14 -24.16 -19.48
N LYS A 411 14.85 -25.15 -18.91
CA LYS A 411 14.52 -25.74 -17.61
C LYS A 411 14.77 -24.80 -16.43
N TRP A 412 15.59 -23.75 -16.60
CA TRP A 412 15.81 -22.69 -15.62
C TRP A 412 14.78 -21.56 -15.77
N GLU A 413 14.54 -21.08 -17.00
CA GLU A 413 13.60 -19.97 -17.27
C GLU A 413 12.13 -20.38 -17.08
N SER A 414 11.76 -21.61 -17.44
CA SER A 414 10.45 -22.19 -17.11
C SER A 414 10.29 -22.49 -15.62
N LYS A 415 11.38 -22.63 -14.85
CA LYS A 415 11.30 -22.82 -13.40
C LYS A 415 11.08 -21.49 -12.70
N GLU A 416 11.76 -20.42 -13.08
CA GLU A 416 11.55 -19.10 -12.47
C GLU A 416 10.15 -18.53 -12.69
N ILE A 417 9.49 -18.86 -13.82
CA ILE A 417 8.10 -18.44 -14.08
C ILE A 417 7.07 -19.39 -13.42
N ARG A 418 7.37 -20.70 -13.25
CA ARG A 418 6.48 -21.65 -12.55
C ARG A 418 6.62 -21.66 -11.03
N VAL A 419 7.78 -21.35 -10.47
CA VAL A 419 8.01 -21.36 -9.01
C VAL A 419 7.18 -20.28 -8.30
N GLY A 420 6.79 -19.20 -9.01
CA GLY A 420 5.83 -18.21 -8.48
C GLY A 420 4.35 -18.61 -8.56
N VAL A 421 3.98 -19.68 -9.28
CA VAL A 421 2.59 -20.08 -9.53
C VAL A 421 2.27 -21.47 -8.94
N GLU A 422 3.24 -22.38 -8.86
CA GLU A 422 3.06 -23.73 -8.29
C GLU A 422 3.25 -23.78 -6.75
N GLU A 423 3.94 -22.82 -6.11
CA GLU A 423 4.04 -22.79 -4.63
C GLU A 423 2.75 -22.32 -3.91
N VAL A 424 1.69 -21.95 -4.65
CA VAL A 424 0.36 -21.62 -4.10
C VAL A 424 -0.69 -22.72 -4.38
N SER A 425 -0.35 -23.79 -5.11
CA SER A 425 -1.36 -24.79 -5.57
C SER A 425 -0.97 -26.27 -5.40
N GLY A 426 -0.11 -26.63 -4.46
CA GLY A 426 0.25 -28.03 -4.25
C GLY A 426 0.63 -28.41 -2.81
N ASP A 427 -0.36 -28.58 -1.95
CA ASP A 427 -0.35 -29.64 -0.92
C ASP A 427 -1.75 -29.82 -0.30
N TYR A 428 -2.67 -30.38 -1.08
CA TYR A 428 -3.86 -31.08 -0.58
C TYR A 428 -4.20 -32.21 -1.57
N ASP A 429 -3.33 -33.22 -1.63
CA ASP A 429 -3.75 -34.55 -2.08
C ASP A 429 -2.84 -35.62 -1.45
N SER A 430 -3.20 -36.02 -0.22
CA SER A 430 -2.81 -37.32 0.33
C SER A 430 -4.02 -37.86 1.08
N GLY A 431 -4.62 -38.90 0.50
CA GLY A 431 -5.95 -39.38 0.84
C GLY A 431 -6.09 -40.01 2.22
N CYS A 432 -7.34 -40.02 2.66
CA CYS A 432 -7.89 -41.10 3.47
C CYS A 432 -9.20 -41.57 2.82
N HIS A 433 -9.36 -42.88 2.87
CA HIS A 433 -10.44 -43.72 2.36
C HIS A 433 -11.86 -43.23 2.62
#